data_AF-A0A7W1PJ80-F1
#
_entry.id   AF-A0A7W1PJ80-F1
#
_cell.length_a   1.000
_cell.length_b   1.000
_cell.length_c   1.000
_cell.angle_alpha   90.00
_cell.angle_beta   90.00
_cell.angle_gamma   90.00
#
_symmetry.space_group_name_H-M   'P 1'
#
loop_
_entity.id
_entity.type
_entity.pdbx_description
1 polymer ?
#
loop_
_entity_poly.entity_id
_entity_poly.type
_entity_poly.pdbx_seq_one_letter_code
_entity_poly.pdbx_strand_id
1 'polypeptide(L)' 'MNFLDHPFNARAGDIIEVSLDKQANVRLLDEHNFSRFQRGASYRGHAEHARQSPVRLRVPGT' A
#
# COMPACT_ATOMS: atom_id res chain seq x y z
N MET A 1 11.69 -11.33 3.33
CA MET A 1 11.34 -9.89 3.45
C MET A 1 10.17 -9.81 4.39
N ASN A 2 10.24 -9.02 5.47
CA ASN A 2 9.15 -8.92 6.44
C ASN A 2 8.26 -7.74 6.07
N PHE A 3 6.94 -7.95 6.09
CA PHE A 3 5.93 -6.93 5.85
C PHE A 3 4.70 -7.21 6.72
N LEU A 4 3.94 -6.17 7.01
CA LEU A 4 2.61 -6.29 7.59
C LEU A 4 1.59 -6.25 6.45
N ASP A 5 0.61 -7.15 6.51
CA ASP A 5 -0.51 -7.21 5.58
C ASP A 5 -1.81 -6.81 6.30
N HIS A 6 -2.55 -5.90 5.68
CA HIS A 6 -3.81 -5.38 6.18
C HIS A 6 -4.82 -5.37 5.03
N PRO A 7 -5.57 -6.47 4.81
CA PRO A 7 -6.60 -6.51 3.78
C PRO A 7 -7.79 -5.63 4.18
N PHE A 8 -8.30 -4.85 3.23
CA PHE A 8 -9.50 -4.02 3.39
C PHE A 8 -10.22 -3.86 2.05
N ASN A 9 -11.49 -3.47 2.12
CA ASN A 9 -12.27 -3.09 0.94
C ASN A 9 -12.27 -1.57 0.79
N ALA A 10 -11.95 -1.07 -0.40
CA ALA A 10 -12.03 0.35 -0.72
C ALA A 10 -12.46 0.53 -2.17
N ARG A 11 -12.98 1.72 -2.48
CA ARG A 11 -13.38 2.13 -3.83
C ARG A 11 -12.37 3.12 -4.39
N ALA A 12 -12.37 3.24 -5.72
CA ALA A 12 -11.61 4.28 -6.41
C ALA A 12 -11.96 5.66 -5.84
N GLY A 13 -10.92 6.43 -5.50
CA GLY A 13 -11.07 7.77 -4.92
C GLY A 13 -11.09 7.82 -3.40
N ASP A 14 -11.26 6.70 -2.70
CA ASP A 14 -11.16 6.66 -1.24
C ASP A 14 -9.75 7.08 -0.78
N ILE A 15 -9.66 7.67 0.41
CA ILE A 15 -8.38 8.03 1.04
C ILE A 15 -8.13 7.06 2.19
N ILE A 16 -7.04 6.33 2.08
CA ILE A 16 -6.56 5.42 3.12
C ILE A 16 -5.53 6.18 3.96
N GLU A 17 -5.80 6.31 5.26
CA GLU A 17 -4.86 6.89 6.22
C GLU A 17 -4.10 5.77 6.93
N VAL A 18 -2.77 5.81 6.86
CA VAL A 18 -1.88 4.83 7.48
C VAL A 18 -1.06 5.53 8.56
N SER A 19 -1.31 5.14 9.81
CA SER A 19 -0.54 5.60 10.96
C SER A 19 0.67 4.69 11.17
N LEU A 20 1.84 5.31 11.21
CA LEU A 20 3.11 4.64 11.47
C LEU A 20 3.76 5.21 12.73
N ASP A 21 4.41 4.35 13.50
CA ASP A 21 5.25 4.72 14.64
C ASP A 21 6.69 5.07 14.23
N LYS A 22 7.15 4.52 13.09
CA LYS A 22 8.48 4.72 12.49
C LYS A 22 8.40 4.78 10.97
N GLN A 23 9.47 5.28 10.34
CA GLN A 23 9.58 5.28 8.87
C GLN A 23 9.44 3.87 8.29
N ALA A 24 8.65 3.73 7.23
CA ALA A 24 8.39 2.46 6.58
C ALA A 24 8.07 2.63 5.10
N ASN A 25 8.21 1.55 4.34
CA ASN A 25 7.66 1.51 2.98
C ASN A 25 6.17 1.16 3.08
N VAL A 26 5.32 2.06 2.61
CA VAL A 26 3.87 1.83 2.54
C VAL A 26 3.53 1.49 1.10
N ARG A 27 2.70 0.47 0.90
CA ARG A 27 2.27 0.01 -0.42
C ARG A 27 0.77 -0.20 -0.43
N LEU A 28 0.11 0.35 -1.43
CA LEU A 28 -1.29 0.09 -1.73
C LEU A 28 -1.34 -0.73 -3.01
N LEU A 29 -1.78 -1.99 -2.88
CA LEU A 29 -1.85 -2.97 -3.94
C LEU A 29 -3.24 -3.59 -3.97
N ASP A 30 -3.72 -3.94 -5.15
CA ASP A 30 -4.82 -4.89 -5.29
C ASP A 30 -4.32 -6.33 -5.06
N GLU A 31 -5.24 -7.28 -5.00
CA GLU A 31 -4.94 -8.69 -4.75
C GLU A 31 -3.95 -9.29 -5.77
N HIS A 32 -4.10 -8.94 -7.05
CA HIS A 32 -3.25 -9.45 -8.12
C HIS A 32 -1.80 -8.96 -7.98
N ASN A 33 -1.62 -7.68 -7.69
CA ASN A 33 -0.32 -7.06 -7.50
C ASN A 33 0.30 -7.44 -6.15
N PHE A 34 -0.49 -7.66 -5.11
CA PHE A 34 -0.02 -8.20 -3.84
C PHE A 34 0.55 -9.62 -4.01
N SER A 35 -0.14 -10.50 -4.73
CA SER A 35 0.36 -11.84 -5.04
C SER A 35 1.66 -11.82 -5.87
N ARG A 36 1.83 -10.82 -6.76
CA ARG A 36 3.08 -10.61 -7.51
C ARG A 36 4.20 -10.11 -6.59
N PHE A 37 3.91 -9.15 -5.71
CA PHE A 37 4.84 -8.64 -4.71
C PHE A 37 5.38 -9.75 -3.81
N GLN A 38 4.51 -10.61 -3.27
CA GLN A 38 4.90 -11.73 -2.40
C GLN A 38 5.89 -12.69 -3.06
N ARG A 39 5.77 -12.88 -4.39
CA ARG A 39 6.64 -13.75 -5.19
C ARG A 39 7.88 -13.03 -5.74
N GLY A 40 8.07 -11.74 -5.42
CA GLY A 40 9.18 -10.93 -5.96
C GLY A 40 9.08 -10.63 -7.45
N ALA A 41 7.90 -10.81 -8.06
CA ALA A 41 7.66 -10.52 -9.46
C ALA A 41 7.38 -9.02 -9.69
N SER A 42 7.43 -8.56 -10.94
CA SER A 42 7.02 -7.21 -11.28
C SER A 42 5.52 -7.00 -11.01
N TYR A 43 5.21 -5.91 -10.30
CA TYR A 43 3.85 -5.48 -9.94
C TYR A 43 3.71 -3.97 -10.14
N ARG A 44 2.46 -3.49 -10.14
CA ARG A 44 2.09 -2.07 -10.18
C ARG A 44 1.28 -1.73 -8.94
N GLY A 45 1.33 -0.47 -8.54
CA GLY A 45 0.57 0.07 -7.43
C GLY A 45 1.24 1.30 -6.84
N HIS A 46 0.64 1.87 -5.80
CA HIS A 46 1.25 2.99 -5.09
C HIS A 46 2.25 2.46 -4.08
N ALA A 47 3.45 3.03 -4.10
CA ALA A 47 4.48 2.76 -3.12
C ALA A 47 5.07 4.10 -2.67
N GLU A 48 5.21 4.27 -1.36
CA GLU A 48 5.80 5.45 -0.76
C GLU A 48 6.82 5.04 0.29
N HIS A 49 7.95 5.74 0.33
CA HIS A 49 8.88 5.66 1.44
C HIS A 49 8.50 6.72 2.48
N ALA A 50 7.60 6.34 3.38
CA ALA A 50 7.01 7.25 4.35
C ALA A 50 8.00 7.61 5.45
N ARG A 51 8.28 8.90 5.58
CA ARG A 51 9.14 9.47 6.63
C ARG A 51 8.35 10.25 7.68
N GLN A 52 7.07 10.50 7.41
CA GLN A 52 6.14 11.23 8.27
C GLN A 52 4.83 10.45 8.37
N SER A 53 4.08 10.71 9.44
CA SER A 53 2.85 10.00 9.79
C SER A 53 1.79 11.03 10.22
N PRO A 54 0.52 10.87 9.81
CA PRO A 54 0.00 9.79 9.00
C PRO A 54 0.33 9.93 7.50
N VAL A 55 0.32 8.80 6.79
CA VAL A 55 0.42 8.75 5.32
C VAL A 55 -0.98 8.67 4.75
N ARG A 56 -1.26 9.41 3.68
CA ARG A 56 -2.56 9.40 3.01
C ARG A 56 -2.42 8.95 1.57
N LEU A 57 -2.99 7.78 1.27
CA LEU A 57 -2.94 7.17 -0.06
C LEU A 57 -4.32 7.23 -0.68
N ARG A 58 -4.43 7.83 -1.86
CA ARG A 58 -5.67 7.80 -2.64
C ARG A 58 -5.74 6.52 -3.43
N VAL A 59 -6.86 5.80 -3.32
CA VAL A 59 -7.09 4.60 -4.13
C VAL A 59 -7.22 5.01 -5.60
N PRO A 60 -6.39 4.45 -6.50
CA PRO A 60 -6.44 4.80 -7.90
C PRO A 60 -7.79 4.40 -8.50
N GLY A 61 -8.33 5.29 -9.34
CA GLY A 61 -9.36 4.92 -10.30
C GLY A 61 -8.72 4.34 -11.55
N THR A 62 -9.42 3.41 -12.20
CA THR A 62 -9.11 2.95 -13.56
C THR A 62 -9.15 4.08 -14.57
#